data_AF-A0A818UEG2-F1
#
_entry.id   AF-A0A818UEG2-F1
#
_cell.length_a   1.000
_cell.length_b   1.000
_cell.length_c   1.000
_cell.angle_alpha   90.00
_cell.angle_beta   90.00
_cell.angle_gamma   90.00
#
_symmetry.space_group_name_H-M   'P 1'
#
loop_
_entity.id
_entity.type
_entity.pdbx_description
1 polymer ?
#
loop_
_entity_poly.entity_id
_entity_poly.type
_entity_poly.pdbx_seq_one_letter_code
_entity_poly.pdbx_strand_id
1 'polypeptide(L)'
;MKLVGHLEEGIHLLIMCMRKGRINNAIANNYQLFYDGIFGKNVPIILVVTHCELDDPIDSWKINNQSLLKSKFKMDFNDIICVTTLNKGKHAVKFQEEYNSSREALGRSIVQNALKKAWVIENFADFIMVMMKRIWNIIANYFNFPKLPLNNIIYSIFQKLGFGDKEATEKANKLVDELKQNNMAIEVIHVSDDNN
;
A
#
# COMPACT_ATOMS: atom_id res chain seq x y z
N MET A 1 5.36 -9.46 -5.54
CA MET A 1 4.02 -8.81 -5.44
C MET A 1 3.93 -7.81 -6.60
N LYS A 2 3.23 -8.14 -7.70
CA LYS A 2 3.33 -7.48 -9.02
C LYS A 2 2.70 -6.07 -9.14
N LEU A 3 2.41 -5.38 -8.03
CA LEU A 3 1.55 -4.19 -8.02
C LEU A 3 2.24 -2.96 -8.64
N VAL A 4 3.55 -2.82 -8.42
CA VAL A 4 4.28 -1.60 -8.80
C VAL A 4 4.85 -1.68 -10.23
N GLY A 5 5.07 -2.89 -10.74
CA GLY A 5 5.56 -3.13 -12.11
C GLY A 5 4.57 -2.77 -13.22
N HIS A 6 3.26 -2.63 -12.92
CA HIS A 6 2.23 -2.22 -13.88
C HIS A 6 1.68 -0.81 -13.60
N LEU A 7 2.35 0.00 -12.78
CA LEU A 7 1.92 1.38 -12.50
C LEU A 7 1.91 2.28 -13.74
N GLU A 8 2.65 1.88 -14.78
CA GLU A 8 2.66 2.55 -16.09
C GLU A 8 1.30 2.47 -16.79
N GLU A 9 0.49 1.44 -16.49
CA GLU A 9 -0.90 1.30 -16.98
C GLU A 9 -1.91 2.10 -16.11
N GLY A 10 -1.45 2.62 -14.98
CA GLY A 10 -2.20 3.43 -14.03
C GLY A 10 -3.10 2.64 -13.08
N ILE A 11 -3.50 3.28 -11.99
CA ILE A 11 -4.35 2.69 -10.95
C ILE A 11 -5.67 3.43 -10.85
N HIS A 12 -6.76 2.68 -10.79
CA HIS A 12 -8.10 3.22 -10.57
C HIS A 12 -8.54 3.13 -9.11
N LEU A 13 -8.08 2.12 -8.37
CA LEU A 13 -8.49 1.85 -6.99
C LEU A 13 -7.43 1.00 -6.29
N LEU A 14 -7.12 1.30 -5.02
CA LEU A 14 -6.37 0.40 -4.17
C LEU A 14 -7.33 -0.38 -3.27
N ILE A 15 -7.19 -1.70 -3.25
CA ILE A 15 -7.96 -2.58 -2.37
C ILE A 15 -7.01 -3.10 -1.29
N MET A 16 -7.15 -2.60 -0.07
CA MET A 16 -6.45 -3.14 1.09
C MET A 16 -7.27 -4.27 1.70
N CYS A 17 -6.66 -5.42 1.95
CA CYS A 17 -7.35 -6.58 2.52
C CYS A 17 -6.74 -6.96 3.87
N MET A 18 -7.59 -7.26 4.85
CA MET A 18 -7.15 -7.80 6.13
C MET A 18 -8.13 -8.82 6.69
N ARG A 19 -7.66 -9.57 7.69
CA ARG A 19 -8.52 -10.44 8.50
C ARG A 19 -9.11 -9.66 9.67
N LYS A 20 -10.40 -9.90 9.96
CA LYS A 20 -11.10 -9.40 11.13
C LYS A 20 -10.26 -9.55 12.41
N GLY A 21 -10.22 -8.48 13.20
CA GLY A 21 -9.47 -8.43 14.47
C GLY A 21 -7.97 -8.16 14.34
N ARG A 22 -7.41 -8.00 13.13
CA ARG A 22 -5.99 -7.68 12.91
C ARG A 22 -5.72 -6.19 12.65
N ILE A 23 -6.37 -5.30 13.41
CA ILE A 23 -6.02 -3.88 13.36
C ILE A 23 -4.75 -3.67 14.18
N ASN A 24 -3.63 -3.45 13.51
CA ASN A 24 -2.32 -3.25 14.13
C ASN A 24 -1.53 -2.12 13.44
N ASN A 25 -0.35 -1.81 13.99
CA ASN A 25 0.50 -0.76 13.41
C ASN A 25 0.97 -1.12 11.99
N ALA A 26 1.11 -2.40 11.66
CA ALA A 26 1.54 -2.80 10.31
C ALA A 26 0.51 -2.42 9.23
N ILE A 27 -0.79 -2.62 9.48
CA ILE A 27 -1.81 -2.18 8.51
C ILE A 27 -1.92 -0.66 8.43
N ALA A 28 -1.79 0.04 9.56
CA ALA A 28 -1.77 1.51 9.57
C ALA A 28 -0.58 2.07 8.79
N ASN A 29 0.60 1.48 8.96
CA ASN A 29 1.80 1.89 8.25
C ASN A 29 1.71 1.58 6.76
N ASN A 30 1.12 0.44 6.38
CA ASN A 30 0.83 0.15 4.97
C ASN A 30 -0.13 1.18 4.39
N TYR A 31 -1.20 1.53 5.12
CA TYR A 31 -2.14 2.55 4.67
C TYR A 31 -1.44 3.89 4.44
N GLN A 32 -0.64 4.38 5.40
CA GLN A 32 0.10 5.64 5.26
C GLN A 32 1.10 5.58 4.09
N LEU A 33 1.83 4.46 3.96
CA LEU A 33 2.77 4.25 2.88
C LEU A 33 2.10 4.37 1.51
N PHE A 34 0.97 3.69 1.30
CA PHE A 34 0.30 3.70 0.01
C PHE A 34 -0.51 4.98 -0.21
N TYR A 35 -1.29 5.42 0.77
CA TYR A 35 -2.16 6.59 0.63
C TYR A 35 -1.36 7.89 0.54
N ASP A 36 -0.52 8.17 1.53
CA ASP A 36 0.19 9.45 1.62
C ASP A 36 1.52 9.42 0.87
N GLY A 37 2.27 8.32 1.01
CA GLY A 37 3.58 8.16 0.40
C GLY A 37 3.50 7.97 -1.11
N ILE A 38 3.03 6.80 -1.54
CA ILE A 38 3.01 6.35 -2.93
C ILE A 38 1.99 7.14 -3.74
N PHE A 39 0.72 7.13 -3.37
CA PHE A 39 -0.32 7.73 -4.22
C PHE A 39 -0.55 9.21 -3.96
N GLY A 40 0.02 9.79 -2.90
CA GLY A 40 -0.15 11.20 -2.57
C GLY A 40 -1.63 11.60 -2.43
N LYS A 41 -2.46 10.69 -1.93
CA LYS A 41 -3.92 10.81 -1.76
C LYS A 41 -4.73 10.90 -3.06
N ASN A 42 -4.12 10.57 -4.20
CA ASN A 42 -4.80 10.65 -5.51
C ASN A 42 -5.58 9.38 -5.87
N VAL A 43 -5.25 8.25 -5.25
CA VAL A 43 -5.90 6.96 -5.51
C VAL A 43 -6.84 6.62 -4.35
N PRO A 44 -8.14 6.40 -4.60
CA PRO A 44 -9.09 5.93 -3.61
C PRO A 44 -8.65 4.59 -3.02
N ILE A 45 -8.93 4.37 -1.73
CA ILE A 45 -8.59 3.13 -1.04
C ILE A 45 -9.84 2.58 -0.36
N ILE A 46 -10.19 1.32 -0.68
CA ILE A 46 -11.21 0.57 0.06
C ILE A 46 -10.57 -0.51 0.93
N LEU A 47 -11.21 -0.82 2.05
CA LEU A 47 -10.79 -1.87 2.97
C LEU A 47 -11.73 -3.08 2.87
N VAL A 48 -11.16 -4.24 2.55
CA VAL A 48 -11.86 -5.53 2.58
C VAL A 48 -11.49 -6.27 3.86
N VAL A 49 -12.50 -6.59 4.65
CA VAL A 49 -12.36 -7.29 5.93
C VAL A 49 -12.89 -8.70 5.78
N THR A 50 -12.00 -9.68 5.84
CA THR A 50 -12.35 -11.11 5.74
C THR A 50 -12.65 -11.69 7.13
N HIS A 51 -13.30 -12.86 7.17
CA HIS A 51 -13.69 -13.58 8.40
C HIS A 51 -14.87 -12.95 9.16
N CYS A 52 -15.82 -12.40 8.41
CA CYS A 52 -17.03 -11.78 8.94
C CYS A 52 -18.26 -12.71 8.92
N GLU A 53 -18.14 -13.96 8.46
CA GLU A 53 -19.23 -14.94 8.34
C GLU A 53 -19.98 -15.26 9.64
N LEU A 54 -19.41 -14.96 10.80
CA LEU A 54 -20.03 -15.19 12.11
C LEU A 54 -20.64 -13.91 12.71
N ASP A 55 -20.52 -12.77 12.02
CA ASP A 55 -21.13 -11.52 12.46
C ASP A 55 -22.55 -11.42 11.89
N ASP A 56 -23.50 -11.00 12.73
CA ASP A 56 -24.89 -10.78 12.33
C ASP A 56 -25.35 -9.38 12.79
N PRO A 57 -25.55 -8.43 11.86
CA PRO A 57 -25.30 -8.52 10.41
C PRO A 57 -23.79 -8.62 10.08
N ILE A 58 -23.44 -9.09 8.87
CA ILE A 58 -22.05 -9.28 8.43
C ILE A 58 -21.19 -8.00 8.56
N ASP A 59 -21.81 -6.83 8.43
CA ASP A 59 -21.17 -5.52 8.53
C ASP A 59 -20.97 -5.02 9.97
N SER A 60 -21.34 -5.80 10.99
CA SER A 60 -21.19 -5.41 12.40
C SER A 60 -19.77 -4.98 12.75
N TRP A 61 -18.77 -5.64 12.16
CA TRP A 61 -17.38 -5.26 12.39
C TRP A 61 -17.07 -3.83 11.91
N LYS A 62 -17.56 -3.45 10.71
CA LYS A 62 -17.38 -2.09 10.16
C LYS A 62 -17.97 -1.06 11.12
N ILE A 63 -19.22 -1.26 11.54
CA ILE A 63 -19.95 -0.35 12.42
C ILE A 63 -19.15 -0.11 13.71
N ASN A 64 -18.60 -1.17 14.29
CA ASN A 64 -17.88 -1.11 15.56
C ASN A 64 -16.46 -0.52 15.45
N ASN A 65 -15.82 -0.58 14.28
CA ASN A 65 -14.38 -0.28 14.14
C ASN A 65 -14.07 0.92 13.23
N GLN A 66 -14.98 1.38 12.38
CA GLN A 66 -14.72 2.48 11.45
C GLN A 66 -14.22 3.76 12.14
N SER A 67 -14.83 4.11 13.27
CA SER A 67 -14.43 5.29 14.05
C SER A 67 -13.05 5.13 14.66
N LEU A 68 -12.68 3.92 15.10
CA LEU A 68 -11.36 3.61 15.64
C LEU A 68 -10.27 3.70 14.57
N LEU A 69 -10.53 3.15 13.36
CA LEU A 69 -9.63 3.22 12.22
C LEU A 69 -9.28 4.68 11.89
N LYS A 70 -10.29 5.54 11.81
CA LYS A 70 -10.10 6.96 11.47
C LYS A 70 -9.42 7.75 12.60
N SER A 71 -9.93 7.64 13.83
CA SER A 71 -9.47 8.48 14.94
C SER A 71 -8.08 8.08 15.47
N LYS A 72 -7.86 6.79 15.70
CA LYS A 72 -6.64 6.25 16.33
C LYS A 72 -5.56 5.93 15.31
N PHE A 73 -5.92 5.26 14.23
CA PHE A 73 -4.95 4.78 13.24
C PHE A 73 -4.77 5.72 12.04
N LYS A 74 -5.56 6.80 11.97
CA LYS A 74 -5.54 7.78 10.86
C LYS A 74 -5.78 7.11 9.50
N MET A 75 -6.57 6.05 9.47
CA MET A 75 -6.97 5.37 8.25
C MET A 75 -8.39 5.78 7.85
N ASP A 76 -8.51 6.53 6.77
CA ASP A 76 -9.79 7.03 6.24
C ASP A 76 -10.07 6.37 4.89
N PHE A 77 -10.70 5.21 4.92
CA PHE A 77 -11.03 4.45 3.71
C PHE A 77 -12.27 5.04 3.02
N ASN A 78 -12.27 5.01 1.69
CA ASN A 78 -13.44 5.40 0.89
C ASN A 78 -14.64 4.49 1.13
N ASP A 79 -14.37 3.21 1.40
CA ASP A 79 -15.38 2.26 1.86
C ASP A 79 -14.71 1.10 2.63
N ILE A 80 -15.49 0.46 3.49
CA ILE A 80 -15.11 -0.72 4.26
C ILE A 80 -16.15 -1.78 3.98
N ILE A 81 -15.74 -2.95 3.51
CA ILE A 81 -16.62 -4.04 3.11
C ILE A 81 -16.24 -5.28 3.92
N CYS A 82 -17.21 -5.79 4.68
CA CYS A 82 -17.06 -7.05 5.39
C CYS A 82 -17.45 -8.21 4.45
N VAL A 83 -16.58 -9.21 4.35
CA VAL A 83 -16.76 -10.32 3.42
C VAL A 83 -16.56 -11.67 4.09
N THR A 84 -17.22 -12.68 3.54
CA THR A 84 -16.87 -14.08 3.78
C THR A 84 -16.09 -14.64 2.59
N THR A 85 -15.12 -15.48 2.89
CA THR A 85 -14.35 -16.22 1.87
C THR A 85 -14.71 -17.71 1.87
N LEU A 86 -15.67 -18.13 2.70
CA LEU A 86 -16.05 -19.53 2.87
C LEU A 86 -17.06 -19.94 1.79
N ASN A 87 -16.55 -20.37 0.63
CA ASN A 87 -17.36 -20.80 -0.52
C ASN A 87 -17.05 -22.24 -0.98
N LYS A 88 -16.27 -23.00 -0.21
CA LYS A 88 -15.90 -24.40 -0.51
C LYS A 88 -16.02 -25.29 0.72
N GLY A 89 -16.30 -26.56 0.49
CA GLY A 89 -16.40 -27.59 1.54
C GLY A 89 -17.67 -27.49 2.38
N LYS A 90 -17.66 -28.12 3.56
CA LYS A 90 -18.83 -28.23 4.46
C LYS A 90 -19.42 -26.88 4.89
N HIS A 91 -18.61 -25.81 4.86
CA HIS A 91 -19.01 -24.46 5.24
C HIS A 91 -19.62 -23.65 4.07
N ALA A 92 -19.44 -24.10 2.81
CA ALA A 92 -19.98 -23.40 1.65
C ALA A 92 -21.50 -23.29 1.70
N VAL A 93 -22.18 -24.40 1.99
CA VAL A 93 -23.65 -24.44 2.08
C VAL A 93 -24.16 -23.53 3.21
N LYS A 94 -23.42 -23.46 4.32
CA LYS A 94 -23.81 -22.68 5.50
C LYS A 94 -23.75 -21.17 5.25
N PHE A 95 -22.74 -20.70 4.52
CA PHE A 95 -22.47 -19.26 4.36
C PHE A 95 -22.62 -18.76 2.92
N GLN A 96 -23.39 -19.49 2.09
CA GLN A 96 -23.50 -19.20 0.67
C GLN A 96 -24.18 -17.85 0.40
N GLU A 97 -25.18 -17.51 1.20
CA GLU A 97 -25.92 -16.26 1.08
C GLU A 97 -25.02 -15.06 1.44
N GLU A 98 -24.33 -15.13 2.57
CA GLU A 98 -23.34 -14.14 3.00
C GLU A 98 -22.22 -14.00 1.97
N TYR A 99 -21.81 -15.10 1.35
CA TYR A 99 -20.79 -15.08 0.29
C TYR A 99 -21.28 -14.34 -0.95
N ASN A 100 -22.49 -14.64 -1.40
CA ASN A 100 -23.06 -13.98 -2.59
C ASN A 100 -23.29 -12.49 -2.30
N SER A 101 -23.93 -12.17 -1.18
CA SER A 101 -24.22 -10.79 -0.76
C SER A 101 -22.94 -9.96 -0.58
N SER A 102 -21.91 -10.50 0.08
CA SER A 102 -20.64 -9.79 0.27
C SER A 102 -19.85 -9.61 -1.03
N ARG A 103 -19.95 -10.56 -1.98
CA ARG A 103 -19.37 -10.38 -3.32
C ARG A 103 -20.05 -9.27 -4.09
N GLU A 104 -21.37 -9.19 -4.05
CA GLU A 104 -22.13 -8.12 -4.70
C GLU A 104 -21.84 -6.76 -4.05
N ALA A 105 -21.75 -6.70 -2.72
CA ALA A 105 -21.35 -5.50 -1.99
C ALA A 105 -19.94 -5.03 -2.40
N LEU A 106 -18.97 -5.94 -2.46
CA LEU A 106 -17.61 -5.63 -2.90
C LEU A 106 -17.59 -5.15 -4.35
N GLY A 107 -18.30 -5.82 -5.25
CA GLY A 107 -18.40 -5.43 -6.66
C GLY A 107 -18.98 -4.02 -6.84
N ARG A 108 -20.06 -3.70 -6.12
CA ARG A 108 -20.64 -2.34 -6.10
C ARG A 108 -19.65 -1.30 -5.57
N SER A 109 -18.96 -1.61 -4.47
CA SER A 109 -17.98 -0.71 -3.87
C SER A 109 -16.82 -0.41 -4.81
N ILE A 110 -16.32 -1.42 -5.54
CA ILE A 110 -15.25 -1.24 -6.55
C ILE A 110 -15.71 -0.27 -7.64
N VAL A 111 -16.91 -0.49 -8.21
CA VAL A 111 -17.43 0.35 -9.30
C VAL A 111 -17.68 1.80 -8.82
N GLN A 112 -18.16 1.97 -7.59
CA GLN A 112 -18.45 3.29 -7.02
C GLN A 112 -17.20 4.10 -6.68
N ASN A 113 -16.16 3.43 -6.19
CA ASN A 113 -14.96 4.09 -5.66
C ASN A 113 -13.79 4.14 -6.65
N ALA A 114 -13.80 3.34 -7.72
CA ALA A 114 -12.76 3.41 -8.73
C ALA A 114 -12.77 4.76 -9.46
N LEU A 115 -11.58 5.30 -9.70
CA LEU A 115 -11.42 6.48 -10.55
C LEU A 115 -11.95 6.19 -11.96
N LYS A 116 -12.54 7.20 -12.61
CA LYS A 116 -12.97 7.09 -14.02
C LYS A 116 -11.78 7.09 -14.99
N LYS A 117 -10.70 7.77 -14.61
CA LYS A 117 -9.43 7.83 -15.34
C LYS A 117 -8.35 7.29 -14.41
N ALA A 118 -7.55 6.36 -14.91
CA ALA A 118 -6.42 5.81 -14.16
C ALA A 118 -5.50 6.94 -13.68
N TRP A 119 -5.06 6.84 -12.43
CA TRP A 119 -3.93 7.62 -11.95
C TRP A 119 -2.66 6.99 -12.50
N VAL A 120 -2.00 7.70 -13.42
CA VAL A 120 -0.81 7.23 -14.13
C VAL A 120 0.41 7.99 -13.62
N ILE A 121 1.54 7.29 -13.55
CA ILE A 121 2.83 7.89 -13.24
C ILE A 121 3.49 8.30 -14.56
N GLU A 122 3.46 9.59 -14.87
CA GLU A 122 4.01 10.12 -16.13
C GLU A 122 5.55 10.08 -16.14
N ASN A 123 6.19 10.34 -15.00
CA ASN A 123 7.63 10.21 -14.83
C ASN A 123 7.96 9.41 -13.56
N PHE A 124 8.40 8.17 -13.76
CA PHE A 124 8.75 7.26 -12.66
C PHE A 124 9.92 7.78 -11.80
N ALA A 125 10.87 8.50 -12.38
CA ALA A 125 12.02 9.05 -11.67
C ALA A 125 11.61 10.15 -10.69
N ASP A 126 10.89 11.15 -11.19
CA ASP A 126 10.34 12.25 -10.39
C ASP A 126 9.38 11.71 -9.33
N PHE A 127 8.55 10.75 -9.73
CA PHE A 127 7.66 10.06 -8.82
C PHE A 127 8.42 9.41 -7.67
N ILE A 128 9.41 8.54 -7.94
CA ILE A 128 10.17 7.88 -6.89
C ILE A 128 10.90 8.91 -6.03
N MET A 129 11.40 10.00 -6.60
CA MET A 129 12.07 11.04 -5.85
C MET A 129 11.15 11.78 -4.88
N VAL A 130 9.93 12.14 -5.32
CA VAL A 130 8.89 12.73 -4.47
C VAL A 130 8.44 11.74 -3.40
N MET A 131 8.25 10.47 -3.80
CA MET A 131 7.99 9.33 -2.92
C MET A 131 9.05 9.21 -1.83
N MET A 132 10.33 9.18 -2.20
CA MET A 132 11.46 9.03 -1.29
C MET A 132 11.52 10.18 -0.29
N LYS A 133 11.29 11.42 -0.74
CA LYS A 133 11.20 12.59 0.15
C LYS A 133 10.03 12.46 1.15
N ARG A 134 8.84 12.05 0.69
CA ARG A 134 7.64 11.89 1.53
C ARG A 134 7.77 10.75 2.53
N ILE A 135 8.38 9.66 2.08
CA ILE A 135 8.51 8.43 2.86
C ILE A 135 9.72 8.49 3.79
N TRP A 136 10.76 9.28 3.51
CA TRP A 136 11.95 9.37 4.37
C TRP A 136 11.58 9.52 5.86
N ASN A 137 10.64 10.40 6.18
CA ASN A 137 10.17 10.63 7.56
C ASN A 137 9.36 9.44 8.15
N ILE A 138 8.68 8.66 7.30
CA ILE A 138 7.88 7.48 7.68
C ILE A 138 8.80 6.26 7.85
N ILE A 139 9.74 6.07 6.92
CA ILE A 139 10.69 4.97 6.88
C ILE A 139 11.77 5.10 7.95
N ALA A 140 12.30 6.31 8.21
CA ALA A 140 13.34 6.53 9.21
C ALA A 140 12.91 6.05 10.61
N ASN A 141 11.63 6.25 10.95
CA ASN A 141 11.06 5.79 12.23
C ASN A 141 10.75 4.29 12.26
N TYR A 142 10.60 3.62 11.11
CA TYR A 142 10.12 2.24 11.03
C TYR A 142 11.22 1.20 10.75
N PHE A 143 12.27 1.57 10.00
CA PHE A 143 13.21 0.57 9.46
C PHE A 143 14.62 0.59 10.06
N ASN A 144 14.96 1.53 10.95
CA ASN A 144 16.29 1.63 11.56
C ASN A 144 17.42 1.43 10.51
N PHE A 145 17.27 2.07 9.35
CA PHE A 145 18.15 1.82 8.21
C PHE A 145 19.60 2.15 8.60
N PRO A 146 20.56 1.22 8.44
CA PRO A 146 21.96 1.57 8.54
C PRO A 146 22.28 2.64 7.48
N LYS A 147 23.34 3.43 7.72
CA LYS A 147 23.95 4.30 6.71
C LYS A 147 24.43 3.43 5.53
N LEU A 148 23.52 3.10 4.63
CA LEU A 148 23.76 2.27 3.46
C LEU A 148 23.85 3.17 2.23
N PRO A 149 24.64 2.78 1.23
CA PRO A 149 24.68 3.51 -0.04
C PRO A 149 23.29 3.52 -0.67
N LEU A 150 22.93 4.66 -1.26
CA LEU A 150 21.58 4.98 -1.74
C LEU A 150 21.01 3.92 -2.71
N ASN A 151 21.87 3.27 -3.50
CA ASN A 151 21.52 2.19 -4.41
C ASN A 151 20.93 0.97 -3.66
N ASN A 152 21.49 0.56 -2.52
CA ASN A 152 21.02 -0.59 -1.75
C ASN A 152 19.67 -0.29 -1.09
N ILE A 153 19.46 0.96 -0.67
CA ILE A 153 18.18 1.42 -0.11
C ILE A 153 17.11 1.37 -1.21
N ILE A 154 17.37 1.98 -2.36
CA ILE A 154 16.47 2.01 -3.51
C ILE A 154 16.17 0.59 -4.01
N TYR A 155 17.19 -0.26 -4.12
CA TYR A 155 17.05 -1.67 -4.46
C TYR A 155 16.09 -2.40 -3.49
N SER A 156 16.32 -2.24 -2.18
CA SER A 156 15.47 -2.89 -1.17
C SER A 156 14.01 -2.43 -1.22
N ILE A 157 13.80 -1.15 -1.60
CA ILE A 157 12.47 -0.60 -1.84
C ILE A 157 11.86 -1.28 -3.06
N PHE A 158 12.55 -1.35 -4.19
CA PHE A 158 12.04 -2.02 -5.38
C PHE A 158 11.73 -3.50 -5.14
N GLN A 159 12.57 -4.23 -4.42
CA GLN A 159 12.24 -5.61 -4.02
C GLN A 159 10.97 -5.69 -3.17
N LYS A 160 10.78 -4.78 -2.20
CA LYS A 160 9.56 -4.73 -1.37
C LYS A 160 8.32 -4.31 -2.16
N LEU A 161 8.49 -3.46 -3.17
CA LEU A 161 7.47 -3.11 -4.16
C LEU A 161 7.20 -4.24 -5.16
N GLY A 162 8.01 -5.30 -5.11
CA GLY A 162 7.79 -6.58 -5.77
C GLY A 162 8.36 -6.68 -7.19
N PHE A 163 9.31 -5.82 -7.53
CA PHE A 163 10.17 -5.95 -8.71
C PHE A 163 11.12 -7.16 -8.55
N GLY A 164 11.44 -7.83 -9.65
CA GLY A 164 12.43 -8.92 -9.66
C GLY A 164 13.85 -8.38 -9.51
N ASP A 165 14.81 -9.20 -9.10
CA ASP A 165 16.18 -8.74 -8.74
C ASP A 165 16.88 -7.96 -9.85
N LYS A 166 16.79 -8.43 -11.10
CA LYS A 166 17.38 -7.72 -12.25
C LYS A 166 16.71 -6.37 -12.49
N GLU A 167 15.38 -6.36 -12.50
CA GLU A 167 14.57 -5.16 -12.73
C GLU A 167 14.74 -4.13 -11.60
N ALA A 168 14.78 -4.60 -10.35
CA ALA A 168 15.03 -3.77 -9.18
C ALA A 168 16.43 -3.13 -9.22
N THR A 169 17.44 -3.88 -9.68
CA THR A 169 18.81 -3.39 -9.83
C THR A 169 18.91 -2.35 -10.94
N GLU A 170 18.32 -2.63 -12.10
CA GLU A 170 18.29 -1.70 -13.24
C GLU A 170 17.57 -0.39 -12.89
N LYS A 171 16.38 -0.48 -12.29
CA LYS A 171 15.63 0.70 -11.83
C LYS A 171 16.36 1.45 -10.72
N ALA A 172 17.06 0.77 -9.82
CA ALA A 172 17.86 1.41 -8.77
C ALA A 172 19.04 2.18 -9.35
N ASN A 173 19.80 1.58 -10.27
CA ASN A 173 20.94 2.23 -10.89
C ASN A 173 20.51 3.43 -11.74
N LYS A 174 19.47 3.27 -12.56
CA LYS A 174 18.91 4.36 -13.38
C LYS A 174 18.52 5.56 -12.53
N LEU A 175 17.83 5.32 -11.42
CA LEU A 175 17.41 6.38 -10.51
C LEU A 175 18.60 7.06 -9.81
N VAL A 176 19.63 6.31 -9.43
CA VAL A 176 20.86 6.88 -8.88
C VAL A 176 21.56 7.78 -9.90
N ASP A 177 21.59 7.38 -11.17
CA ASP A 177 22.20 8.15 -12.24
C ASP A 177 21.40 9.43 -12.56
N GLU A 178 20.07 9.36 -12.58
CA GLU A 178 19.18 10.53 -12.73
C GLU A 178 19.33 11.51 -11.56
N LEU A 179 19.48 11.01 -10.33
CA LEU A 179 19.72 11.83 -9.15
C LEU A 179 21.08 12.55 -9.19
N LYS A 180 22.12 11.88 -9.72
CA LYS A 180 23.44 12.48 -9.93
C LYS A 180 23.41 13.57 -11.01
N GLN A 181 22.62 13.37 -12.07
CA GLN A 181 22.51 14.32 -13.19
C GLN A 181 21.71 15.58 -12.82
N ASN A 182 20.68 15.46 -11.98
CA ASN A 182 19.79 16.57 -11.63
C ASN A 182 20.34 17.52 -10.54
N ASN A 183 21.59 17.35 -10.10
CA ASN A 183 22.31 18.20 -9.14
C ASN A 183 21.51 18.58 -7.87
N MET A 184 20.50 17.80 -7.51
CA MET A 184 19.91 17.85 -6.18
C MET A 184 20.83 17.04 -5.28
N ALA A 185 21.80 17.75 -4.71
CA ALA A 185 22.47 17.31 -3.50
C ALA A 185 21.38 17.04 -2.44
N ILE A 186 20.87 15.80 -2.42
CA ILE A 186 20.84 15.12 -1.15
C ILE A 186 22.31 15.15 -0.76
N GLU A 187 22.68 15.98 0.21
CA GLU A 187 23.93 15.79 0.93
C GLU A 187 23.94 14.32 1.33
N VAL A 188 24.59 13.50 0.51
CA VAL A 188 25.10 12.22 0.94
C VAL A 188 26.00 12.67 2.07
N ILE A 189 25.55 12.43 3.31
CA ILE A 189 26.42 12.52 4.46
C ILE A 189 27.59 11.64 4.08
N HIS A 190 28.69 12.26 3.65
CA HIS A 190 29.98 11.64 3.58
C HIS A 190 30.24 11.25 5.02
N VAL A 191 30.03 9.97 5.32
CA VAL A 191 30.60 9.39 6.50
C VAL A 191 32.08 9.35 6.18
N SER A 192 32.80 10.37 6.62
CA SER A 192 34.23 10.30 6.77
C SER A 192 34.52 9.06 7.62
N ASP A 193 35.33 8.16 7.05
CA ASP A 193 35.98 7.10 7.79
C ASP A 193 36.96 7.77 8.77
N ASP A 194 36.49 8.08 9.97
CA ASP A 194 37.34 8.36 11.11
C ASP A 194 37.14 7.26 12.15
N ASN A 195 37.77 6.12 11.89
CA ASN A 195 38.21 5.22 12.95
C ASN A 195 39.66 5.59 13.27
N ASN A 196 39.85 6.27 14.41
CA ASN A 196 41.08 6.21 15.18
C ASN A 196 40.71 5.74 16.60
#